data_AF-A0A0M0J6I4-F1
#
_entry.id   AF-A0A0M0J6I4-F1
#
_cell.length_a   1.000
_cell.length_b   1.000
_cell.length_c   1.000
_cell.angle_alpha   90.00
_cell.angle_beta   90.00
_cell.angle_gamma   90.00
#
_symmetry.space_group_name_H-M   'P 1'
#
loop_
_entity.id
_entity.type
_entity.pdbx_description
1 polymer ?
#
loop_
_entity_poly.entity_id
_entity_poly.type
_entity_poly.pdbx_seq_one_letter_code
_entity_poly.pdbx_strand_id
1 'polypeptide(L)'
;MADPSTPNATLGALAAHYLAPWRTAGVSQEQVDAAHLHWADYRDAQWGGAVPLGTSRNRLLRVNILGGRLYYVSCVGQRSTARKVRQRAILALIRATLAVHELPDVDLVLSLSDRPTVPRHAVMDGSPPLVFGYVTTAWHWSVPFPYATFEPQRWAPLYRQIGHHPALEEHVHCRGFPARAPLTLREHAQFAYLIHVDGNGFSGRLEELLSLGGVVLKEESPFESWYYPLLRAHEHVVPLARNLSTLCDSLRALREEPRRTAALAAAAQRFATAFLAPESVIGYVAALVRGYATLQRFRPRRHPMAKEWADAETMVSRPTAAATTDATLHSASFGHASGFPFSVALHTGGSNSGHFCPPADRSFSSLSAAKPIHCALDSGACPGSPVSSYAACSVTASFQMNCSTVKTEIEARIARGYDRKSHPGHYDLMVSEEQCTKASRTTGAGAKPGPYTDLIGFDYAEVSGHPTQMCRVVACSESQVSSKCDFSTNFCNMYNLFCPASDGCTPVTVDIGKNLTWTDGASCNHGFQCGGQEADITQCTR
;
A
#
# COMPACT_ATOMS: atom_id res chain seq x y z
N MET A 1 3.69 6.76 40.72
CA MET A 1 2.83 7.07 39.57
C MET A 1 3.72 7.71 38.52
N ALA A 2 3.79 7.15 37.31
CA ALA A 2 4.63 7.70 36.25
C ALA A 2 3.98 8.96 35.67
N ASP A 3 4.78 9.99 35.38
CA ASP A 3 4.33 11.21 34.72
C ASP A 3 3.72 10.86 33.34
N PRO A 4 2.46 11.22 33.07
CA PRO A 4 1.81 10.99 31.77
C PRO A 4 2.50 11.71 30.61
N SER A 5 3.47 12.60 30.86
CA SER A 5 4.25 13.30 29.82
C SER A 5 5.40 12.46 29.21
N THR A 6 5.69 11.26 29.73
CA THR A 6 6.81 10.44 29.25
C THR A 6 6.43 9.55 28.05
N PRO A 7 7.34 9.33 27.07
CA PRO A 7 7.10 8.43 25.94
C PRO A 7 6.63 7.03 26.35
N ASN A 8 7.17 6.50 27.45
CA ASN A 8 6.75 5.20 28.00
C ASN A 8 5.30 5.18 28.49
N ALA A 9 4.81 6.26 29.12
CA ALA A 9 3.42 6.35 29.54
C ALA A 9 2.47 6.41 28.33
N THR A 10 2.85 7.18 27.30
CA THR A 10 2.11 7.26 26.03
C THR A 10 2.05 5.89 25.34
N LEU A 11 3.17 5.18 25.23
CA LEU A 11 3.24 3.85 24.64
C LEU A 11 2.45 2.81 25.44
N GLY A 12 2.44 2.91 26.77
CA GLY A 12 1.59 2.09 27.63
C GLY A 12 0.10 2.32 27.39
N ALA A 13 -0.32 3.59 27.25
CA ALA A 13 -1.70 3.93 26.91
C ALA A 13 -2.10 3.42 25.52
N LEU A 14 -1.18 3.46 24.56
CA LEU A 14 -1.40 2.96 23.20
C LEU A 14 -1.54 1.43 23.16
N ALA A 15 -0.67 0.70 23.88
CA ALA A 15 -0.84 -0.75 24.06
C ALA A 15 -2.20 -1.08 24.69
N ALA A 16 -2.60 -0.32 25.71
CA ALA A 16 -3.88 -0.50 26.39
C ALA A 16 -5.08 -0.16 25.49
N HIS A 17 -4.93 0.76 24.53
CA HIS A 17 -5.92 1.08 23.51
C HIS A 17 -6.14 -0.10 22.56
N TYR A 18 -5.06 -0.66 22.00
CA TYR A 18 -5.19 -1.82 21.10
C TYR A 18 -5.76 -3.06 21.79
N LEU A 19 -5.52 -3.22 23.09
CA LEU A 19 -6.07 -4.33 23.88
C LEU A 19 -7.48 -4.07 24.42
N ALA A 20 -8.02 -2.87 24.25
CA ALA A 20 -9.34 -2.48 24.78
C ALA A 20 -10.50 -3.43 24.38
N PRO A 21 -10.58 -3.97 23.15
CA PRO A 21 -11.68 -4.83 22.73
C PRO A 21 -11.86 -6.09 23.60
N TRP A 22 -10.82 -6.54 24.31
CA TRP A 22 -10.85 -7.76 25.12
C TRP A 22 -10.98 -7.52 26.61
N ARG A 23 -11.01 -6.26 27.10
CA ARG A 23 -11.00 -5.98 28.54
C ARG A 23 -12.15 -6.62 29.31
N THR A 24 -13.35 -6.66 28.71
CA THR A 24 -14.53 -7.21 29.36
C THR A 24 -14.59 -8.72 29.26
N ALA A 25 -14.37 -9.28 28.06
CA ALA A 25 -14.55 -10.69 27.77
C ALA A 25 -13.30 -11.56 28.01
N GLY A 26 -12.13 -10.94 28.16
CA GLY A 26 -10.85 -11.63 28.27
C GLY A 26 -10.51 -12.48 27.03
N VAL A 27 -9.55 -13.37 27.21
CA VAL A 27 -9.08 -14.32 26.20
C VAL A 27 -9.05 -15.72 26.81
N SER A 28 -9.72 -16.69 26.19
CA SER A 28 -9.74 -18.09 26.60
C SER A 28 -8.59 -18.90 25.98
N GLN A 29 -8.23 -20.04 26.56
CA GLN A 29 -7.24 -20.95 25.98
C GLN A 29 -7.70 -21.46 24.61
N GLU A 30 -9.01 -21.73 24.45
CA GLU A 30 -9.63 -22.17 23.19
C GLU A 30 -9.48 -21.11 22.11
N GLN A 31 -9.66 -19.83 22.44
CA GLN A 31 -9.42 -18.73 21.49
C GLN A 31 -7.96 -18.67 21.04
N VAL A 32 -6.99 -18.91 21.93
CA VAL A 32 -5.57 -18.96 21.57
C VAL A 32 -5.26 -20.17 20.68
N ASP A 33 -5.83 -21.33 21.00
CA ASP A 33 -5.66 -22.57 20.23
C ASP A 33 -6.24 -22.43 18.82
N ALA A 34 -7.47 -21.92 18.72
CA ALA A 34 -8.13 -21.68 17.45
C ALA A 34 -7.49 -20.52 16.67
N ALA A 35 -7.00 -19.47 17.36
CA ALA A 35 -6.23 -18.39 16.76
C ALA A 35 -5.03 -18.93 15.98
N HIS A 36 -4.28 -19.87 16.57
CA HIS A 36 -3.10 -20.50 15.97
C HIS A 36 -3.41 -21.39 14.75
N LEU A 37 -4.66 -21.85 14.58
CA LEU A 37 -5.05 -22.79 13.54
C LEU A 37 -5.77 -22.16 12.34
N HIS A 38 -6.53 -21.08 12.54
CA HIS A 38 -7.58 -20.70 11.58
C HIS A 38 -7.39 -19.36 10.84
N TRP A 39 -6.57 -18.43 11.35
CA TRP A 39 -6.63 -17.03 10.90
C TRP A 39 -5.44 -16.57 10.06
N ALA A 40 -4.62 -17.50 9.56
CA ALA A 40 -3.42 -17.20 8.79
C ALA A 40 -3.68 -16.69 7.36
N ASP A 41 -4.87 -16.96 6.80
CA ASP A 41 -5.17 -16.78 5.37
C ASP A 41 -6.41 -15.93 5.07
N TYR A 42 -6.96 -15.18 6.04
CA TYR A 42 -8.06 -14.28 5.74
C TYR A 42 -7.57 -13.13 4.84
N ARG A 43 -7.84 -13.23 3.53
CA ARG A 43 -7.74 -12.13 2.59
C ARG A 43 -9.10 -11.46 2.57
N ASP A 44 -9.16 -10.25 3.12
CA ASP A 44 -10.34 -9.40 2.98
C ASP A 44 -10.66 -9.23 1.48
N ALA A 45 -11.95 -9.22 1.14
CA ALA A 45 -12.44 -9.16 -0.24
C ALA A 45 -11.91 -7.92 -0.98
N GLN A 46 -11.55 -6.86 -0.24
CA GLN A 46 -10.90 -5.64 -0.75
C GLN A 46 -9.50 -5.88 -1.36
N TRP A 47 -8.81 -6.99 -1.04
CA TRP A 47 -7.42 -7.23 -1.45
C TRP A 47 -7.22 -8.48 -2.32
N GLY A 48 -8.29 -8.91 -3.00
CA GLY A 48 -8.30 -10.04 -3.92
C GLY A 48 -8.86 -11.32 -3.30
N GLY A 49 -10.19 -11.42 -3.30
CA GLY A 49 -10.98 -12.65 -3.12
C GLY A 49 -10.90 -13.31 -1.74
N ALA A 50 -12.07 -13.63 -1.18
CA ALA A 50 -12.16 -14.51 -0.03
C ALA A 50 -11.66 -15.92 -0.42
N VAL A 51 -10.40 -16.23 -0.09
CA VAL A 51 -9.96 -17.62 -0.08
C VAL A 51 -10.63 -18.25 1.14
N PRO A 52 -11.26 -19.45 1.02
CA PRO A 52 -11.79 -20.17 2.16
C PRO A 52 -10.74 -20.26 3.28
N LEU A 53 -11.20 -20.38 4.53
CA LEU A 53 -10.38 -20.69 5.71
C LEU A 53 -9.55 -21.97 5.47
N GLY A 54 -8.45 -21.83 4.75
CA GLY A 54 -7.43 -22.84 4.56
C GLY A 54 -6.54 -22.84 5.78
N THR A 55 -6.30 -24.03 6.32
CA THR A 55 -5.45 -24.26 7.50
C THR A 55 -3.96 -24.04 7.17
N SER A 56 -3.53 -22.86 6.72
CA SER A 56 -2.09 -22.62 6.64
C SER A 56 -1.52 -22.32 8.03
N ARG A 57 -1.15 -23.40 8.73
CA ARG A 57 -0.30 -23.38 9.94
C ARG A 57 1.09 -22.72 9.72
N ASN A 58 1.34 -22.14 8.54
CA ASN A 58 2.65 -21.78 8.05
C ASN A 58 2.96 -20.27 8.19
N ARG A 59 2.01 -19.45 8.68
CA ARG A 59 2.18 -17.99 8.86
C ARG A 59 1.93 -17.48 10.28
N LEU A 60 1.48 -18.34 11.18
CA LEU A 60 1.25 -18.00 12.57
C LEU A 60 2.37 -18.57 13.43
N LEU A 61 2.85 -17.75 14.36
CA LEU A 61 3.88 -18.08 15.33
C LEU A 61 3.21 -18.07 16.71
N ARG A 62 3.12 -19.23 17.34
CA ARG A 62 2.70 -19.33 18.73
C ARG A 62 3.90 -19.20 19.66
N VAL A 63 3.79 -18.36 20.68
CA VAL A 63 4.84 -18.05 21.64
C VAL A 63 4.30 -18.21 23.05
N ASN A 64 5.08 -18.89 23.90
CA ASN A 64 4.86 -18.90 25.34
C ASN A 64 6.01 -18.16 26.03
N ILE A 65 5.68 -17.22 26.91
CA ILE A 65 6.62 -16.72 27.92
C ILE A 65 6.20 -17.38 29.22
N LEU A 66 7.10 -18.13 29.86
CA LEU A 66 6.80 -18.88 31.08
C LEU A 66 7.99 -18.80 32.03
N GLY A 67 7.81 -18.24 33.22
CA GLY A 67 8.87 -18.12 34.23
C GLY A 67 10.12 -17.43 33.71
N GLY A 68 9.96 -16.36 32.91
CA GLY A 68 11.06 -15.61 32.29
C GLY A 68 11.74 -16.31 31.11
N ARG A 69 11.24 -17.46 30.66
CA ARG A 69 11.77 -18.21 29.51
C ARG A 69 10.87 -18.08 28.29
N LEU A 70 11.48 -18.10 27.11
CA LEU A 70 10.81 -17.95 25.82
C LEU A 70 10.70 -19.29 25.10
N TYR A 71 9.48 -19.69 24.77
CA TYR A 71 9.17 -20.88 24.00
C TYR A 71 8.37 -20.52 22.76
N TYR A 72 8.50 -21.30 21.70
CA TYR A 72 7.74 -21.06 20.48
C TYR A 72 7.49 -22.34 19.69
N VAL A 73 6.40 -22.34 18.94
CA VAL A 73 6.11 -23.36 17.94
C VAL A 73 6.56 -22.82 16.59
N SER A 74 7.58 -23.46 15.99
CA SER A 74 7.98 -23.14 14.61
C SER A 74 6.79 -23.30 13.68
N CYS A 75 6.59 -22.37 12.74
CA CYS A 75 5.60 -22.58 11.69
C CYS A 75 5.99 -23.86 10.92
N VAL A 76 5.09 -24.85 10.85
CA VAL A 76 5.36 -26.12 10.19
C VAL A 76 5.63 -25.86 8.70
N GLY A 77 6.72 -26.40 8.13
CA GLY A 77 6.95 -26.32 6.68
C GLY A 77 7.50 -24.99 6.11
N GLN A 78 8.26 -24.20 6.88
CA GLN A 78 8.89 -22.97 6.34
C GLN A 78 9.92 -23.26 5.21
N ARG A 79 9.43 -23.29 3.96
CA ARG A 79 10.27 -23.20 2.75
C ARG A 79 10.74 -21.76 2.48
N SER A 80 10.02 -20.76 3.00
CA SER A 80 10.31 -19.33 2.77
C SER A 80 11.36 -18.78 3.75
N THR A 81 12.46 -18.27 3.22
CA THR A 81 13.52 -17.59 3.97
C THR A 81 13.00 -16.35 4.71
N ALA A 82 12.12 -15.56 4.08
CA ALA A 82 11.58 -14.34 4.68
C ALA A 82 10.79 -14.62 5.99
N ARG A 83 10.01 -15.70 6.03
CA ARG A 83 9.25 -16.08 7.24
C ARG A 83 10.16 -16.56 8.37
N LYS A 84 11.25 -17.27 8.05
CA LYS A 84 12.28 -17.64 9.03
C LYS A 84 12.88 -16.41 9.68
N VAL A 85 13.21 -15.40 8.86
CA VAL A 85 13.79 -14.14 9.34
C VAL A 85 12.83 -13.40 10.27
N ARG A 86 11.57 -13.22 9.84
CA ARG A 86 10.52 -12.58 10.65
C ARG A 86 10.31 -13.26 12.00
N GLN A 87 10.22 -14.59 12.00
CA GLN A 87 10.09 -15.37 13.23
C GLN A 87 11.27 -15.11 14.18
N ARG A 88 12.51 -15.22 13.68
CA ARG A 88 13.70 -15.00 14.50
C ARG A 88 13.77 -13.59 15.06
N ALA A 89 13.38 -12.59 14.28
CA ALA A 89 13.41 -11.20 14.72
C ALA A 89 12.36 -10.90 15.81
N ILE A 90 11.14 -11.42 15.70
CA ILE A 90 10.15 -11.34 16.79
C ILE A 90 10.70 -11.98 18.06
N LEU A 91 11.27 -13.19 17.95
CA LEU A 91 11.80 -13.91 19.11
C LEU A 91 12.99 -13.15 19.74
N ALA A 92 13.85 -12.54 18.92
CA ALA A 92 14.95 -11.69 19.39
C ALA A 92 14.44 -10.44 20.11
N LEU A 93 13.40 -9.77 19.60
CA LEU A 93 12.80 -8.60 20.26
C LEU A 93 12.16 -8.96 21.61
N ILE A 94 11.41 -10.06 21.67
CA ILE A 94 10.85 -10.55 22.94
C ILE A 94 11.97 -10.92 23.92
N ARG A 95 13.06 -11.55 23.43
CA ARG A 95 14.22 -11.88 24.25
C ARG A 95 14.94 -10.64 24.78
N ALA A 96 15.13 -9.62 23.95
CA ALA A 96 15.69 -8.33 24.38
C ALA A 96 14.80 -7.66 25.44
N THR A 97 13.49 -7.79 25.30
CA THR A 97 12.53 -7.30 26.30
C THR A 97 12.66 -8.06 27.63
N LEU A 98 12.75 -9.39 27.59
CA LEU A 98 12.98 -10.24 28.78
C LEU A 98 14.31 -9.95 29.49
N ALA A 99 15.31 -9.44 28.76
CA ALA A 99 16.62 -9.13 29.34
C ALA A 99 16.59 -7.88 30.24
N VAL A 100 15.61 -6.99 30.07
CA VAL A 100 15.50 -5.73 30.81
C VAL A 100 14.19 -5.59 31.60
N HIS A 101 13.20 -6.42 31.32
CA HIS A 101 11.90 -6.41 31.96
C HIS A 101 11.49 -7.79 32.42
N GLU A 102 10.98 -7.86 33.65
CA GLU A 102 10.17 -8.99 34.09
C GLU A 102 8.84 -8.97 33.33
N LEU A 103 8.60 -10.03 32.54
CA LEU A 103 7.37 -10.24 31.80
C LEU A 103 6.56 -11.38 32.43
N PRO A 104 5.23 -11.22 32.54
CA PRO A 104 4.35 -12.26 33.05
C PRO A 104 4.23 -13.45 32.10
N ASP A 105 3.70 -14.55 32.62
CA ASP A 105 3.38 -15.72 31.83
C ASP A 105 2.29 -15.39 30.78
N VAL A 106 2.54 -15.72 29.52
CA VAL A 106 1.60 -15.51 28.40
C VAL A 106 1.68 -16.62 27.36
N ASP A 107 0.55 -16.90 26.70
CA ASP A 107 0.43 -17.77 25.52
C ASP A 107 -0.23 -16.97 24.41
N LEU A 108 0.57 -16.49 23.45
CA LEU A 108 0.13 -15.56 22.43
C LEU A 108 0.42 -16.06 21.02
N VAL A 109 -0.35 -15.54 20.05
CA VAL A 109 -0.24 -15.86 18.63
C VAL A 109 0.13 -14.60 17.86
N LEU A 110 1.24 -14.66 17.10
CA LEU A 110 1.66 -13.60 16.19
C LEU A 110 1.53 -14.05 14.73
N SER A 111 1.06 -13.14 13.88
CA SER A 111 1.09 -13.28 12.43
C SER A 111 2.43 -12.82 11.87
N LEU A 112 3.00 -13.65 10.99
CA LEU A 112 4.17 -13.31 10.17
C LEU A 112 3.78 -12.77 8.78
N SER A 113 2.50 -12.48 8.56
CA SER A 113 1.96 -11.94 7.31
C SER A 113 2.28 -10.45 7.16
N ASP A 114 2.42 -10.00 5.92
CA ASP A 114 2.56 -8.57 5.59
C ASP A 114 1.23 -7.81 5.64
N ARG A 115 0.13 -8.54 5.75
CA ARG A 115 -1.25 -8.03 5.81
C ARG A 115 -1.89 -8.38 7.15
N PRO A 116 -2.86 -7.57 7.61
CA PRO A 116 -3.65 -7.89 8.81
C PRO A 116 -4.42 -9.21 8.62
N THR A 117 -4.75 -9.86 9.72
CA THR A 117 -5.23 -11.27 9.70
C THR A 117 -6.61 -11.49 10.30
N VAL A 118 -7.05 -10.65 11.23
CA VAL A 118 -8.34 -10.84 11.91
C VAL A 118 -9.30 -9.75 11.46
N PRO A 119 -10.28 -10.03 10.58
CA PRO A 119 -11.23 -9.02 10.14
C PRO A 119 -12.23 -8.68 11.25
N ARG A 120 -12.87 -7.51 11.18
CA ARG A 120 -13.76 -7.03 12.26
C ARG A 120 -15.00 -7.88 12.50
N HIS A 121 -15.46 -8.63 11.51
CA HIS A 121 -16.59 -9.54 11.64
C HIS A 121 -16.20 -10.92 12.19
N ALA A 122 -14.90 -11.21 12.39
CA ALA A 122 -14.48 -12.45 13.03
C ALA A 122 -14.79 -12.40 14.53
N VAL A 123 -15.67 -13.30 14.98
CA VAL A 123 -16.06 -13.45 16.39
C VAL A 123 -15.95 -14.92 16.77
N MET A 124 -15.39 -15.18 17.95
CA MET A 124 -15.21 -16.49 18.56
C MET A 124 -15.62 -16.39 20.03
N ASP A 125 -16.63 -17.15 20.45
CA ASP A 125 -17.20 -17.10 21.80
C ASP A 125 -17.63 -15.69 22.24
N GLY A 126 -18.24 -14.94 21.32
CA GLY A 126 -18.72 -13.58 21.60
C GLY A 126 -17.62 -12.53 21.71
N SER A 127 -16.37 -12.84 21.33
CA SER A 127 -15.26 -11.87 21.27
C SER A 127 -14.35 -12.10 20.06
N PRO A 128 -13.68 -11.06 19.54
CA PRO A 128 -12.76 -11.27 18.43
C PRO A 128 -11.57 -12.15 18.87
N PRO A 129 -11.01 -13.01 18.00
CA PRO A 129 -9.77 -13.70 18.32
C PRO A 129 -8.62 -12.69 18.38
N LEU A 130 -7.75 -12.79 19.40
CA LEU A 130 -6.61 -11.90 19.56
C LEU A 130 -5.38 -12.48 18.85
N VAL A 131 -4.97 -11.82 17.76
CA VAL A 131 -3.74 -12.13 17.02
C VAL A 131 -2.89 -10.87 16.91
N PHE A 132 -1.64 -10.95 17.32
CA PHE A 132 -0.66 -9.88 17.12
C PHE A 132 -0.17 -9.89 15.68
N GLY A 133 0.12 -8.74 15.09
CA GLY A 133 0.68 -8.67 13.74
C GLY A 133 1.37 -7.33 13.52
N TYR A 134 2.18 -7.21 12.47
CA TYR A 134 2.94 -5.96 12.25
C TYR A 134 2.08 -4.76 11.86
N VAL A 135 0.88 -5.04 11.36
CA VAL A 135 -0.03 -4.08 10.77
C VAL A 135 -1.47 -4.42 11.11
N THR A 136 -2.29 -3.38 11.25
CA THR A 136 -3.74 -3.45 11.32
C THR A 136 -4.39 -2.45 10.37
N THR A 137 -5.72 -2.44 10.30
CA THR A 137 -6.51 -1.41 9.61
C THR A 137 -7.79 -1.14 10.41
N ALA A 138 -8.57 -0.14 10.01
CA ALA A 138 -9.89 0.11 10.58
C ALA A 138 -10.85 -1.10 10.48
N TRP A 139 -10.57 -2.06 9.59
CA TRP A 139 -11.41 -3.24 9.36
C TRP A 139 -10.86 -4.51 10.03
N HIS A 140 -9.79 -4.42 10.81
CA HIS A 140 -9.17 -5.57 11.45
C HIS A 140 -9.03 -5.40 12.96
N TRP A 141 -9.03 -6.52 13.66
CA TRP A 141 -8.77 -6.64 15.10
C TRP A 141 -7.29 -6.96 15.41
N SER A 142 -6.45 -7.21 14.40
CA SER A 142 -5.03 -7.51 14.61
C SER A 142 -4.38 -6.45 15.50
N VAL A 143 -3.67 -6.86 16.54
CA VAL A 143 -3.00 -5.97 17.48
C VAL A 143 -1.60 -5.65 16.97
N PRO A 144 -1.26 -4.38 16.66
CA PRO A 144 0.05 -4.02 16.12
C PRO A 144 1.19 -4.36 17.07
N PHE A 145 2.11 -5.19 16.60
CA PHE A 145 3.35 -5.60 17.24
C PHE A 145 4.53 -5.06 16.43
N PRO A 146 5.61 -4.55 17.05
CA PRO A 146 6.70 -3.92 16.31
C PRO A 146 7.38 -4.87 15.32
N TYR A 147 7.71 -4.35 14.14
CA TYR A 147 8.41 -5.12 13.11
C TYR A 147 9.90 -5.29 13.43
N ALA A 148 10.53 -6.25 12.76
CA ALA A 148 11.91 -6.70 12.93
C ALA A 148 13.02 -5.65 12.65
N THR A 149 12.69 -4.43 12.27
CA THR A 149 13.65 -3.40 11.80
C THR A 149 14.55 -2.82 12.89
N PHE A 150 14.31 -3.12 14.17
CA PHE A 150 15.03 -2.53 15.31
C PHE A 150 16.47 -2.99 15.51
N GLU A 151 17.02 -3.86 14.66
CA GLU A 151 18.42 -4.26 14.77
C GLU A 151 19.15 -4.28 13.41
N PRO A 152 19.20 -3.15 12.67
CA PRO A 152 19.74 -3.09 11.31
C PRO A 152 21.17 -3.63 11.20
N GLN A 153 21.98 -3.39 12.24
CA GLN A 153 23.39 -3.74 12.28
C GLN A 153 23.64 -5.26 12.38
N ARG A 154 22.73 -6.03 13.01
CA ARG A 154 22.86 -7.49 13.12
C ARG A 154 22.17 -8.25 11.99
N TRP A 155 21.11 -7.68 11.39
CA TRP A 155 20.37 -8.32 10.30
C TRP A 155 20.81 -7.89 8.89
N ALA A 156 21.64 -6.85 8.74
CA ALA A 156 22.18 -6.43 7.44
C ALA A 156 22.81 -7.56 6.59
N PRO A 157 23.51 -8.56 7.15
CA PRO A 157 24.00 -9.71 6.38
C PRO A 157 22.87 -10.63 5.89
N LEU A 158 21.82 -10.81 6.70
CA LEU A 158 20.68 -11.68 6.38
C LEU A 158 19.73 -11.02 5.37
N TYR A 159 19.50 -9.71 5.49
CA TYR A 159 18.78 -8.93 4.47
C TYR A 159 19.53 -8.90 3.14
N ARG A 160 20.88 -8.86 3.15
CA ARG A 160 21.70 -9.04 1.93
C ARG A 160 21.51 -10.41 1.28
N GLN A 161 21.36 -11.48 2.07
CA GLN A 161 21.07 -12.82 1.55
C GLN A 161 19.65 -12.98 0.97
N ILE A 162 18.66 -12.23 1.48
CA ILE A 162 17.29 -12.22 0.95
C ILE A 162 17.18 -11.28 -0.27
N GLY A 163 18.02 -10.24 -0.33
CA GLY A 163 18.06 -9.21 -1.36
C GLY A 163 18.91 -9.52 -2.60
N HIS A 164 19.61 -10.66 -2.64
CA HIS A 164 20.17 -11.16 -3.89
C HIS A 164 19.07 -11.79 -4.75
N HIS A 165 18.26 -10.93 -5.38
CA HIS A 165 17.90 -11.27 -6.75
C HIS A 165 19.19 -11.10 -7.56
N PRO A 166 19.62 -12.11 -8.34
CA PRO A 166 20.64 -11.90 -9.36
C PRO A 166 20.23 -10.68 -10.17
N ALA A 167 21.19 -9.90 -10.64
CA ALA A 167 20.99 -8.88 -11.64
C ALA A 167 20.36 -9.54 -12.88
N LEU A 168 19.03 -9.64 -12.86
CA LEU A 168 18.22 -10.06 -13.98
C LEU A 168 17.92 -8.76 -14.72
N GLU A 169 18.62 -8.62 -15.84
CA GLU A 169 18.29 -7.71 -16.93
C GLU A 169 16.76 -7.70 -17.09
N GLU A 170 16.17 -6.51 -16.94
CA GLU A 170 14.72 -6.23 -17.00
C GLU A 170 13.83 -6.95 -15.96
N HIS A 171 13.59 -6.27 -14.84
CA HIS A 171 12.51 -6.66 -13.93
C HIS A 171 11.14 -6.31 -14.55
N VAL A 172 10.30 -7.32 -14.79
CA VAL A 172 8.90 -7.20 -15.26
C VAL A 172 8.06 -6.22 -14.41
N HIS A 173 8.43 -6.02 -13.15
CA HIS A 173 7.76 -5.08 -12.23
C HIS A 173 8.06 -3.60 -12.45
N CYS A 174 9.08 -3.26 -13.25
CA CYS A 174 9.49 -1.87 -13.50
C CYS A 174 8.96 -1.31 -14.84
N ARG A 175 8.01 -1.98 -15.51
CA ARG A 175 7.40 -1.65 -16.83
C ARG A 175 8.31 -0.82 -17.75
N GLY A 176 9.52 -1.31 -18.04
CA GLY A 176 10.45 -0.71 -18.99
C GLY A 176 11.43 0.34 -18.43
N PHE A 177 11.38 0.68 -17.14
CA PHE A 177 12.45 1.45 -16.51
C PHE A 177 13.62 0.55 -16.13
N PRO A 178 14.88 0.99 -16.36
CA PRO A 178 16.04 0.24 -15.93
C PRO A 178 16.03 0.14 -14.40
N ALA A 179 16.24 -1.09 -13.90
CA ALA A 179 16.41 -1.31 -12.47
C ALA A 179 17.57 -0.44 -11.96
N ARG A 180 17.31 0.37 -10.93
CA ARG A 180 18.36 1.16 -10.26
C ARG A 180 18.94 0.35 -9.11
N ALA A 181 20.22 0.58 -8.85
CA ALA A 181 20.87 0.02 -7.67
C ALA A 181 20.15 0.50 -6.40
N PRO A 182 19.91 -0.38 -5.42
CA PRO A 182 19.29 0.01 -4.16
C PRO A 182 20.19 1.00 -3.42
N LEU A 183 19.59 2.07 -2.91
CA LEU A 183 20.29 3.06 -2.08
C LEU A 183 20.30 2.60 -0.62
N THR A 184 21.43 2.80 0.05
CA THR A 184 21.57 2.66 1.50
C THR A 184 20.81 3.76 2.24
N LEU A 185 20.52 3.56 3.53
CA LEU A 185 19.91 4.62 4.36
C LEU A 185 20.78 5.88 4.45
N ARG A 186 22.11 5.73 4.43
CA ARG A 186 23.04 6.86 4.41
C ARG A 186 22.90 7.69 3.13
N GLU A 187 22.68 7.03 2.00
CA GLU A 187 22.44 7.74 0.73
C GLU A 187 21.05 8.40 0.73
N HIS A 188 20.03 7.76 1.31
CA HIS A 188 18.73 8.42 1.51
C HIS A 188 18.84 9.68 2.38
N ALA A 189 19.72 9.71 3.39
CA ALA A 189 19.92 10.88 4.25
C ALA A 189 20.45 12.12 3.51
N GLN A 190 20.92 11.99 2.26
CA GLN A 190 21.36 13.11 1.43
C GLN A 190 20.19 13.87 0.80
N PHE A 191 18.97 13.33 0.87
CA PHE A 191 17.78 13.91 0.24
C PHE A 191 16.95 14.68 1.28
N ALA A 192 16.54 15.90 0.92
CA ALA A 192 15.69 16.74 1.76
C ALA A 192 14.23 16.26 1.84
N TYR A 193 13.79 15.47 0.85
CA TYR A 193 12.42 14.98 0.71
C TYR A 193 12.44 13.46 0.54
N LEU A 194 11.79 12.77 1.46
CA LEU A 194 11.80 11.31 1.58
C LEU A 194 10.38 10.79 1.42
N ILE A 195 10.10 10.14 0.30
CA ILE A 195 8.74 9.65 0.02
C ILE A 195 8.58 8.25 0.61
N HIS A 196 7.53 8.06 1.40
CA HIS A 196 7.09 6.76 1.90
C HIS A 196 5.81 6.33 1.18
N VAL A 197 5.86 5.13 0.63
CA VAL A 197 4.74 4.43 0.01
C VAL A 197 4.67 3.00 0.54
N ASP A 198 3.47 2.46 0.64
CA ASP A 198 3.22 1.08 1.00
C ASP A 198 3.61 0.13 -0.13
N GLY A 199 3.71 -1.15 0.23
CA GLY A 199 3.95 -2.23 -0.73
C GLY A 199 2.77 -3.19 -0.77
N ASN A 200 3.06 -4.49 -0.71
CA ASN A 200 2.05 -5.53 -0.55
C ASN A 200 1.19 -5.40 0.74
N GLY A 201 1.69 -4.62 1.70
CA GLY A 201 1.07 -4.23 2.96
C GLY A 201 1.81 -3.01 3.51
N PHE A 202 1.86 -2.83 4.83
CA PHE A 202 2.66 -1.75 5.43
C PHE A 202 4.15 -1.87 5.04
N SER A 203 4.85 -0.75 4.95
CA SER A 203 6.30 -0.73 4.76
C SER A 203 7.03 -0.25 6.02
N GLY A 204 7.84 -1.15 6.61
CA GLY A 204 8.69 -0.84 7.77
C GLY A 204 9.75 0.26 7.52
N ARG A 205 9.94 0.67 6.25
CA ARG A 205 10.86 1.75 5.90
C ARG A 205 10.50 3.08 6.56
N LEU A 206 9.22 3.32 6.87
CA LEU A 206 8.81 4.59 7.50
C LEU A 206 9.59 4.87 8.80
N GLU A 207 9.85 3.83 9.60
CA GLU A 207 10.62 3.94 10.84
C GLU A 207 12.02 4.49 10.59
N GLU A 208 12.67 3.98 9.53
CA GLU A 208 14.00 4.41 9.13
C GLU A 208 13.96 5.84 8.60
N LEU A 209 13.02 6.20 7.73
CA LEU A 209 12.92 7.54 7.12
C LEU A 209 12.65 8.63 8.15
N LEU A 210 11.82 8.36 9.18
CA LEU A 210 11.53 9.31 10.25
C LEU A 210 12.78 9.66 11.07
N SER A 211 13.75 8.76 11.14
CA SER A 211 15.04 9.02 11.80
C SER A 211 16.00 9.85 10.93
N LEU A 212 15.75 9.93 9.62
CA LEU A 212 16.58 10.70 8.70
C LEU A 212 16.25 12.20 8.79
N GLY A 213 17.24 13.06 8.53
CA GLY A 213 17.09 14.53 8.61
C GLY A 213 16.31 15.18 7.46
N GLY A 214 15.55 14.39 6.70
CA GLY A 214 14.72 14.86 5.59
C GLY A 214 13.25 14.94 5.98
N VAL A 215 12.46 15.70 5.22
CA VAL A 215 11.01 15.73 5.36
C VAL A 215 10.42 14.46 4.77
N VAL A 216 9.68 13.72 5.59
CA VAL A 216 8.97 12.52 5.16
C VAL A 216 7.63 12.91 4.55
N LEU A 217 7.41 12.57 3.28
CA LEU A 217 6.12 12.66 2.61
C LEU A 217 5.50 11.27 2.60
N LYS A 218 4.41 11.09 3.34
CA LYS A 218 3.81 9.78 3.60
C LYS A 218 2.48 9.68 2.87
N GLU A 219 2.32 8.66 2.02
CA GLU A 219 1.01 8.41 1.40
C GLU A 219 -0.07 8.08 2.43
N GLU A 220 -1.29 8.49 2.09
CA GLU A 220 -2.51 8.03 2.73
C GLU A 220 -2.60 6.51 2.59
N SER A 221 -2.64 5.85 3.75
CA SER A 221 -2.54 4.41 3.86
C SER A 221 -3.69 3.89 4.72
N PRO A 222 -4.37 2.80 4.31
CA PRO A 222 -5.31 2.11 5.18
C PRO A 222 -4.59 1.32 6.29
N PHE A 223 -3.27 1.12 6.17
CA PHE A 223 -2.46 0.36 7.09
C PHE A 223 -1.98 1.21 8.26
N GLU A 224 -2.05 0.62 9.44
CA GLU A 224 -1.62 1.23 10.68
C GLU A 224 -0.61 0.30 11.38
N SER A 225 0.53 0.86 11.79
CA SER A 225 1.47 0.20 12.69
C SER A 225 1.43 0.80 14.08
N TRP A 226 2.05 0.14 15.05
CA TRP A 226 1.92 0.39 16.49
C TRP A 226 2.18 1.82 16.96
N TYR A 227 2.91 2.64 16.21
CA TYR A 227 3.21 4.04 16.54
C TYR A 227 2.45 5.06 15.67
N TYR A 228 1.75 4.61 14.62
CA TYR A 228 1.09 5.50 13.67
C TYR A 228 0.07 6.44 14.33
N PRO A 229 -0.70 6.04 15.37
CA PRO A 229 -1.61 6.97 16.06
C PRO A 229 -0.91 8.16 16.74
N LEU A 230 0.39 8.07 16.98
CA LEU A 230 1.20 9.16 17.53
C LEU A 230 1.83 10.03 16.41
N LEU A 231 1.84 9.54 15.17
CA LEU A 231 2.39 10.23 14.02
C LEU A 231 1.37 11.23 13.46
N ARG A 232 1.71 12.52 13.43
CA ARG A 232 0.77 13.60 13.11
C ARG A 232 1.09 14.22 11.76
N ALA A 233 0.06 14.38 10.94
CA ALA A 233 0.15 15.08 9.67
C ALA A 233 0.54 16.54 9.89
N HIS A 234 1.41 17.05 9.02
CA HIS A 234 1.98 18.40 9.04
C HIS A 234 2.78 18.79 10.31
N GLU A 235 3.00 17.85 11.24
CA GLU A 235 3.88 18.00 12.41
C GLU A 235 5.06 17.03 12.35
N HIS A 236 4.83 15.78 11.93
CA HIS A 236 5.88 14.76 11.78
C HIS A 236 6.07 14.33 10.31
N VAL A 237 5.00 14.35 9.51
CA VAL A 237 5.01 13.94 8.10
C VAL A 237 4.14 14.84 7.25
N VAL A 238 4.43 14.97 5.96
CA VAL A 238 3.50 15.58 4.98
C VAL A 238 2.63 14.48 4.37
N PRO A 239 1.30 14.50 4.55
CA PRO A 239 0.42 13.53 3.93
C PRO A 239 0.40 13.74 2.40
N LEU A 240 0.48 12.65 1.66
CA LEU A 240 0.23 12.60 0.22
C LEU A 240 -1.09 11.88 -0.03
N ALA A 241 -1.84 12.32 -1.04
CA ALA A 241 -2.98 11.56 -1.53
C ALA A 241 -2.52 10.14 -1.89
N ARG A 242 -3.39 9.14 -1.71
CA ARG A 242 -3.03 7.73 -1.93
C ARG A 242 -2.53 7.40 -3.35
N ASN A 243 -2.93 8.19 -4.34
CA ASN A 243 -2.46 8.11 -5.72
C ASN A 243 -1.27 9.06 -6.02
N LEU A 244 -0.72 9.71 -5.00
CA LEU A 244 0.37 10.68 -5.07
C LEU A 244 0.07 11.95 -5.88
N SER A 245 -1.20 12.24 -6.21
CA SER A 245 -1.57 13.42 -7.01
C SER A 245 -1.11 14.73 -6.37
N THR A 246 -1.07 14.80 -5.04
CA THR A 246 -0.64 15.99 -4.29
C THR A 246 0.87 16.11 -4.12
N LEU A 247 1.68 15.19 -4.68
CA LEU A 247 3.13 15.17 -4.51
C LEU A 247 3.80 16.46 -5.02
N CYS A 248 3.48 16.88 -6.23
CA CYS A 248 4.11 18.06 -6.85
C CYS A 248 3.77 19.34 -6.09
N ASP A 249 2.52 19.51 -5.68
CA ASP A 249 2.08 20.69 -4.93
C ASP A 249 2.67 20.70 -3.52
N SER A 250 2.74 19.54 -2.86
CA SER A 250 3.42 19.39 -1.56
C SER A 250 4.90 19.76 -1.65
N LEU A 251 5.60 19.31 -2.69
CA LEU A 251 7.01 19.67 -2.92
C LEU A 251 7.19 21.16 -3.20
N ARG A 252 6.27 21.79 -3.95
CA ARG A 252 6.30 23.24 -4.21
C ARG A 252 6.15 24.02 -2.90
N ALA A 253 5.13 23.70 -2.10
CA ALA A 253 4.89 24.35 -0.81
C ALA A 253 6.09 24.20 0.15
N LEU A 254 6.68 23.00 0.23
CA LEU A 254 7.85 22.76 1.07
C LEU A 254 9.10 23.55 0.63
N ARG A 255 9.22 23.87 -0.67
CA ARG A 255 10.33 24.69 -1.20
C ARG A 255 10.12 26.18 -0.91
N GLU A 256 8.86 26.63 -0.90
CA GLU A 256 8.50 28.01 -0.60
C GLU A 256 8.63 28.35 0.90
N GLU A 257 8.53 27.35 1.79
CA GLU A 257 8.62 27.51 3.24
C GLU A 257 9.81 26.76 3.91
N PRO A 258 11.07 27.07 3.60
CA PRO A 258 12.24 26.28 4.03
C PRO A 258 12.41 26.18 5.56
N ARG A 259 12.06 27.24 6.31
CA ARG A 259 12.13 27.21 7.79
C ARG A 259 11.14 26.21 8.38
N ARG A 260 9.93 26.16 7.83
CA ARG A 260 8.88 25.21 8.26
C ARG A 260 9.25 23.79 7.86
N THR A 261 9.78 23.60 6.66
CA THR A 261 10.30 22.31 6.16
C THR A 261 11.40 21.76 7.08
N ALA A 262 12.36 22.59 7.50
CA ALA A 262 13.40 22.17 8.44
C ALA A 262 12.84 21.81 9.83
N ALA A 263 11.87 22.60 10.33
CA ALA A 263 11.22 22.32 11.61
C ALA A 263 10.44 21.00 11.60
N LEU A 264 9.78 20.68 10.48
CA LEU A 264 9.06 19.43 10.25
C LEU A 264 10.02 18.22 10.24
N ALA A 265 11.13 18.30 9.51
CA ALA A 265 12.15 17.24 9.51
C ALA A 265 12.72 17.02 10.92
N ALA A 266 13.05 18.09 11.64
CA ALA A 266 13.55 18.00 13.01
C ALA A 266 12.50 17.42 13.98
N ALA A 267 11.21 17.69 13.77
CA ALA A 267 10.13 17.11 14.54
C ALA A 267 9.99 15.60 14.30
N ALA A 268 10.12 15.15 13.04
CA ALA A 268 10.15 13.72 12.70
C ALA A 268 11.29 12.98 13.42
N GLN A 269 12.50 13.55 13.45
CA GLN A 269 13.64 12.93 14.15
C GLN A 269 13.45 12.89 15.66
N ARG A 270 12.87 13.95 16.26
CA ARG A 270 12.51 13.95 17.69
C ARG A 270 11.46 12.89 17.98
N PHE A 271 10.46 12.73 17.11
CA PHE A 271 9.46 11.67 17.21
C PHE A 271 10.11 10.29 17.17
N ALA A 272 10.99 10.03 16.19
CA ALA A 272 11.69 8.76 16.07
C ALA A 272 12.56 8.46 17.31
N THR A 273 13.28 9.46 17.83
CA THR A 273 14.09 9.31 19.05
C THR A 273 13.22 9.03 20.28
N ALA A 274 12.06 9.66 20.38
CA ALA A 274 11.17 9.49 21.53
C ALA A 274 10.42 8.15 21.51
N PHE A 275 9.93 7.72 20.34
CA PHE A 275 8.98 6.62 20.25
C PHE A 275 9.52 5.38 19.51
N LEU A 276 10.54 5.52 18.66
CA LEU A 276 11.08 4.42 17.84
C LEU A 276 12.49 3.97 18.26
N ALA A 277 13.07 4.59 19.29
CA ALA A 277 14.32 4.11 19.88
C ALA A 277 14.17 2.68 20.43
N PRO A 278 15.24 1.87 20.45
CA PRO A 278 15.19 0.49 20.96
C PRO A 278 14.54 0.37 22.33
N GLU A 279 14.83 1.31 23.24
CA GLU A 279 14.28 1.35 24.59
C GLU A 279 12.76 1.57 24.59
N SER A 280 12.26 2.46 23.73
CA SER A 280 10.84 2.75 23.59
C SER A 280 10.08 1.56 23.00
N VAL A 281 10.69 0.88 22.04
CA VAL A 281 10.11 -0.32 21.41
C VAL A 281 10.03 -1.46 22.40
N ILE A 282 11.11 -1.71 23.15
CA ILE A 282 11.14 -2.68 24.25
C ILE A 282 10.09 -2.32 25.32
N GLY A 283 9.97 -1.04 25.66
CA GLY A 283 8.96 -0.53 26.59
C GLY A 283 7.53 -0.79 26.11
N TYR A 284 7.25 -0.56 24.83
CA TYR A 284 5.95 -0.87 24.22
C TYR A 284 5.65 -2.38 24.25
N VAL A 285 6.62 -3.23 23.85
CA VAL A 285 6.45 -4.70 23.90
C VAL A 285 6.19 -5.16 25.33
N ALA A 286 6.90 -4.64 26.32
CA ALA A 286 6.67 -4.97 27.72
C ALA A 286 5.27 -4.54 28.19
N ALA A 287 4.82 -3.33 27.83
CA ALA A 287 3.48 -2.86 28.14
C ALA A 287 2.39 -3.72 27.48
N LEU A 288 2.59 -4.12 26.22
CA LEU A 288 1.68 -4.95 25.46
C LEU A 288 1.57 -6.37 26.06
N VAL A 289 2.70 -7.00 26.40
CA VAL A 289 2.72 -8.33 27.04
C VAL A 289 2.07 -8.29 28.41
N ARG A 290 2.36 -7.26 29.24
CA ARG A 290 1.73 -7.08 30.55
C ARG A 290 0.23 -6.86 30.44
N GLY A 291 -0.20 -5.98 29.53
CA GLY A 291 -1.62 -5.76 29.26
C GLY A 291 -2.32 -7.04 28.82
N TYR A 292 -1.73 -7.77 27.86
CA TYR A 292 -2.28 -9.03 27.36
C TYR A 292 -2.39 -10.09 28.46
N ALA A 293 -1.41 -10.18 29.36
CA ALA A 293 -1.44 -11.13 30.46
C ALA A 293 -2.68 -10.94 31.35
N THR A 294 -3.13 -9.70 31.57
CA THR A 294 -4.35 -9.41 32.35
C THR A 294 -5.64 -9.86 31.68
N LEU A 295 -5.61 -10.13 30.37
CA LEU A 295 -6.78 -10.57 29.61
C LEU A 295 -6.96 -12.09 29.62
N GLN A 296 -5.89 -12.87 29.86
CA GLN A 296 -5.96 -14.33 29.81
C GLN A 296 -6.78 -14.88 30.98
N ARG A 297 -7.87 -15.60 30.67
CA ARG A 297 -8.76 -16.26 31.65
C ARG A 297 -8.33 -17.69 31.97
N PHE A 298 -7.08 -18.00 31.71
CA PHE A 298 -6.48 -19.32 31.87
C PHE A 298 -5.04 -19.15 32.36
N ARG A 299 -4.48 -20.20 32.95
CA ARG A 299 -3.06 -20.24 33.30
C ARG A 299 -2.28 -20.67 32.07
N PRO A 300 -1.38 -19.83 31.52
CA PRO A 300 -0.58 -20.21 30.36
C PRO A 300 0.23 -21.47 30.63
N ARG A 301 0.34 -22.33 29.61
CA ARG A 301 1.11 -23.56 29.66
C ARG A 301 1.97 -23.65 28.41
N ARG A 302 3.08 -24.36 28.52
CA ARG A 302 3.94 -24.60 27.37
C ARG A 302 3.16 -25.43 26.35
N HIS A 303 3.08 -24.93 25.12
CA HIS A 303 2.48 -25.69 24.04
C HIS A 303 3.28 -26.99 23.80
N PRO A 304 2.63 -28.16 23.57
CA PRO A 304 3.32 -29.45 23.47
C PRO A 304 4.43 -29.51 22.41
N MET A 305 4.24 -28.80 21.30
CA MET A 305 5.21 -28.70 20.21
C MET A 305 6.21 -27.55 20.36
N ALA A 306 6.15 -26.75 21.43
CA ALA A 306 7.01 -25.60 21.57
C ALA A 306 8.42 -26.01 21.98
N LYS A 307 9.43 -25.45 21.30
CA LYS A 307 10.83 -25.50 21.72
C LYS A 307 11.23 -24.23 22.45
N GLU A 308 12.20 -24.34 23.35
CA GLU A 308 12.79 -23.19 24.03
C GLU A 308 13.70 -22.44 23.05
N TRP A 309 13.59 -21.11 23.03
CA TRP A 309 14.53 -20.25 22.34
C TRP A 309 15.70 -19.96 23.29
N ALA A 310 16.70 -20.84 23.27
CA ALA A 310 18.00 -20.59 23.89
C ALA A 310 18.87 -19.82 22.90
N ASP A 311 19.71 -18.89 23.38
CA ASP A 311 20.55 -17.95 22.60
C ASP A 311 21.55 -18.61 21.59
N ALA A 312 21.45 -19.92 21.32
CA ALA A 312 22.36 -20.78 20.55
C ALA A 312 21.91 -21.14 19.12
N GLU A 313 20.84 -20.57 18.54
CA GLU A 313 20.75 -20.47 17.07
C GLU A 313 21.71 -19.36 16.61
N THR A 314 23.01 -19.66 16.67
CA THR A 314 24.13 -18.76 16.37
C THR A 314 23.90 -17.97 15.08
N MET A 315 23.94 -16.65 15.26
CA MET A 315 24.26 -15.66 14.25
C MET A 315 25.38 -16.19 13.33
N VAL A 316 25.26 -15.91 12.04
CA VAL A 316 26.30 -16.10 11.03
C VAL A 316 27.68 -15.83 11.63
N SER A 317 28.55 -16.84 11.53
CA SER A 317 29.96 -16.89 11.94
C SER A 317 30.61 -15.53 12.21
N ARG A 318 31.21 -15.42 13.40
CA ARG A 318 32.17 -14.40 13.84
C ARG A 318 33.06 -13.94 12.67
N PRO A 319 33.08 -12.65 12.27
CA PRO A 319 34.17 -12.14 11.45
C PRO A 319 35.45 -12.38 12.25
N THR A 320 36.37 -13.15 11.67
CA THR A 320 37.73 -13.24 12.17
C THR A 320 38.29 -11.83 12.24
N ALA A 321 38.83 -11.48 13.40
CA ALA A 321 39.44 -10.20 13.67
C ALA A 321 40.49 -9.87 12.60
N ALA A 322 40.24 -8.84 11.80
CA ALA A 322 41.23 -8.03 11.09
C ALA A 322 40.51 -6.92 10.29
N ALA A 323 40.13 -5.83 10.96
CA ALA A 323 40.11 -4.48 10.38
C ALA A 323 39.85 -3.49 11.52
N THR A 324 40.93 -2.91 11.96
CA THR A 324 41.09 -1.86 12.96
C THR A 324 40.21 -0.63 12.71
N THR A 325 39.65 -0.11 13.81
CA THR A 325 39.43 1.31 14.17
C THR A 325 39.35 2.35 13.04
N ASP A 326 38.25 3.10 12.96
CA ASP A 326 38.22 4.52 13.39
C ASP A 326 36.81 5.14 13.29
N ALA A 327 36.66 6.28 13.97
CA ALA A 327 35.68 7.34 13.78
C ALA A 327 34.37 7.31 14.61
N THR A 328 34.53 7.71 15.87
CA THR A 328 33.77 8.79 16.51
C THR A 328 32.76 9.54 15.61
N LEU A 329 31.48 9.44 15.94
CA LEU A 329 30.46 10.40 15.48
C LEU A 329 30.63 11.71 16.25
N HIS A 330 31.43 12.61 15.68
CA HIS A 330 31.46 14.01 16.07
C HIS A 330 30.10 14.65 15.76
N SER A 331 29.61 15.42 16.73
CA SER A 331 28.63 16.49 16.53
C SER A 331 29.12 17.42 15.42
N ALA A 332 28.51 17.36 14.24
CA ALA A 332 28.79 18.30 13.17
C ALA A 332 27.88 19.53 13.34
N SER A 333 28.50 20.62 13.77
CA SER A 333 27.93 21.97 13.80
C SER A 333 27.51 22.41 12.40
N PHE A 334 26.32 23.00 12.28
CA PHE A 334 25.79 23.57 11.05
C PHE A 334 26.63 24.76 10.57
N GLY A 335 27.34 24.60 9.46
CA GLY A 335 27.87 25.71 8.65
C GLY A 335 26.85 26.12 7.60
N HIS A 336 26.50 27.42 7.57
CA HIS A 336 25.71 28.02 6.50
C HIS A 336 26.47 27.90 5.17
N ALA A 337 25.93 27.15 4.21
CA ALA A 337 26.36 27.19 2.83
C ALA A 337 25.14 27.14 1.91
N SER A 338 24.88 28.27 1.26
CA SER A 338 23.91 28.47 0.20
C SER A 338 24.26 27.65 -1.04
N GLY A 339 23.30 26.86 -1.53
CA GLY A 339 23.30 26.31 -2.90
C GLY A 339 23.73 24.85 -3.02
N PHE A 340 22.77 23.92 -2.98
CA PHE A 340 22.92 22.57 -3.53
C PHE A 340 21.70 22.22 -4.40
N PRO A 341 21.88 21.50 -5.53
CA PRO A 341 20.79 21.13 -6.42
C PRO A 341 19.91 20.03 -5.77
N PHE A 342 18.60 20.25 -5.80
CA PHE A 342 17.60 19.37 -5.18
C PHE A 342 17.32 18.13 -6.05
N SER A 343 17.57 16.94 -5.52
CA SER A 343 17.06 15.68 -6.09
C SER A 343 16.00 15.08 -5.15
N VAL A 344 15.07 14.28 -5.69
CA VAL A 344 14.04 13.52 -4.96
C VAL A 344 14.29 12.05 -5.24
N ALA A 345 14.36 11.21 -4.20
CA ALA A 345 14.49 9.76 -4.34
C ALA A 345 13.18 9.07 -3.97
N LEU A 346 12.64 8.28 -4.90
CA LEU A 346 11.49 7.39 -4.70
C LEU A 346 12.02 5.95 -4.72
N HIS A 347 11.81 5.19 -3.65
CA HIS A 347 12.09 3.76 -3.67
C HIS A 347 11.08 2.99 -2.84
N THR A 348 10.49 1.94 -3.41
CA THR A 348 9.54 1.05 -2.74
C THR A 348 10.27 -0.14 -2.13
N GLY A 349 9.78 -0.62 -0.98
CA GLY A 349 10.45 -1.59 -0.13
C GLY A 349 9.51 -2.77 0.00
N GLY A 350 9.64 -3.70 -0.94
CA GLY A 350 8.70 -4.79 -1.16
C GLY A 350 8.39 -4.92 -2.64
N SER A 351 8.46 -6.14 -3.16
CA SER A 351 8.08 -6.48 -4.54
C SER A 351 6.69 -5.91 -4.85
N ASN A 352 6.65 -5.14 -5.93
CA ASN A 352 5.50 -4.52 -6.60
C ASN A 352 5.16 -3.10 -6.12
N SER A 353 5.66 -2.12 -6.87
CA SER A 353 5.14 -0.76 -6.88
C SER A 353 4.82 -0.32 -8.30
N GLY A 354 3.61 0.17 -8.50
CA GLY A 354 3.18 0.87 -9.71
C GLY A 354 3.92 2.20 -9.92
N HIS A 355 3.79 2.71 -11.14
CA HIS A 355 4.54 3.85 -11.72
C HIS A 355 4.01 5.22 -11.32
N PHE A 356 4.90 6.23 -11.22
CA PHE A 356 5.00 7.32 -12.20
C PHE A 356 6.26 8.20 -12.00
N CYS A 357 6.81 8.74 -13.10
CA CYS A 357 7.83 9.81 -13.18
C CYS A 357 7.26 10.94 -14.06
N PRO A 358 7.53 12.23 -13.79
CA PRO A 358 7.35 13.32 -14.76
C PRO A 358 8.58 13.44 -15.70
N PRO A 359 8.45 14.09 -16.87
CA PRO A 359 9.50 14.14 -17.89
C PRO A 359 10.57 15.22 -17.61
N ALA A 360 11.73 15.03 -18.24
CA ALA A 360 12.74 16.07 -18.50
C ALA A 360 12.10 17.20 -19.35
N ASP A 361 12.47 18.47 -19.21
CA ASP A 361 13.72 18.97 -19.76
C ASP A 361 14.11 20.38 -19.26
N ARG A 362 15.38 20.74 -19.50
CA ARG A 362 15.94 22.08 -19.28
C ARG A 362 15.54 23.04 -20.42
N SER A 363 15.01 24.21 -20.09
CA SER A 363 15.52 25.52 -20.57
C SER A 363 14.71 26.68 -19.97
N PHE A 364 15.43 27.73 -19.56
CA PHE A 364 14.89 29.02 -19.13
C PHE A 364 14.33 29.78 -20.34
N SER A 365 13.17 30.44 -20.19
CA SER A 365 12.93 31.84 -20.61
C SER A 365 11.53 32.35 -20.19
N SER A 366 11.54 33.47 -19.46
CA SER A 366 10.57 34.57 -19.30
C SER A 366 9.04 34.41 -19.48
N LEU A 367 8.34 34.94 -18.46
CA LEU A 367 7.10 35.75 -18.48
C LEU A 367 5.80 35.16 -19.06
N SER A 368 4.80 34.98 -18.19
CA SER A 368 3.44 35.59 -18.26
C SER A 368 2.44 34.80 -17.43
N ALA A 369 1.52 35.50 -16.78
CA ALA A 369 0.47 34.94 -15.95
C ALA A 369 -0.60 34.14 -16.74
N ALA A 370 -1.06 33.06 -16.08
CA ALA A 370 -2.32 32.30 -16.20
C ALA A 370 -2.74 31.63 -17.53
N LYS A 371 -2.87 30.28 -17.48
CA LYS A 371 -4.04 29.51 -17.98
C LYS A 371 -4.11 28.12 -17.29
N PRO A 372 -5.24 27.71 -16.68
CA PRO A 372 -5.46 26.34 -16.21
C PRO A 372 -5.87 25.37 -17.34
N ILE A 373 -5.52 24.08 -17.14
CA ILE A 373 -6.15 22.82 -17.58
C ILE A 373 -6.02 22.36 -19.06
N HIS A 374 -5.50 21.13 -19.21
CA HIS A 374 -5.87 20.15 -20.25
C HIS A 374 -5.93 18.77 -19.53
N CYS A 375 -7.03 18.08 -19.18
CA CYS A 375 -8.40 17.98 -19.68
C CYS A 375 -9.40 17.65 -18.53
N ALA A 376 -9.88 18.66 -17.84
CA ALA A 376 -10.70 18.45 -16.64
C ALA A 376 -12.16 18.12 -16.98
N LEU A 377 -12.67 17.08 -16.31
CA LEU A 377 -13.91 17.22 -15.56
C LEU A 377 -13.77 16.77 -14.10
N ASP A 378 -12.62 16.30 -13.59
CA ASP A 378 -11.49 17.16 -13.13
C ASP A 378 -10.07 16.49 -13.09
N SER A 379 -9.81 15.66 -14.10
CA SER A 379 -8.53 15.33 -14.77
C SER A 379 -7.67 14.16 -14.25
N GLY A 380 -7.17 13.39 -15.23
CA GLY A 380 -7.10 11.92 -15.22
C GLY A 380 -8.24 11.35 -16.11
N ALA A 381 -8.11 10.13 -16.65
CA ALA A 381 -9.13 9.55 -17.54
C ALA A 381 -10.51 9.46 -16.85
N CYS A 382 -10.52 9.17 -15.55
CA CYS A 382 -11.70 9.08 -14.70
C CYS A 382 -12.25 10.48 -14.37
N PRO A 383 -13.47 10.83 -14.82
CA PRO A 383 -14.03 12.17 -14.67
C PRO A 383 -14.51 12.53 -13.25
N GLY A 384 -14.52 11.58 -12.30
CA GLY A 384 -15.07 11.74 -10.97
C GLY A 384 -16.57 11.44 -10.90
N SER A 385 -17.08 11.22 -9.69
CA SER A 385 -18.50 11.10 -9.40
C SER A 385 -18.88 11.92 -8.17
N PRO A 386 -20.03 12.61 -8.16
CA PRO A 386 -20.50 13.38 -7.01
C PRO A 386 -21.07 12.51 -5.88
N VAL A 387 -21.23 11.19 -6.09
CA VAL A 387 -21.75 10.25 -5.09
C VAL A 387 -20.64 9.33 -4.60
N SER A 388 -20.76 8.81 -3.37
CA SER A 388 -19.72 7.98 -2.74
C SER A 388 -19.85 6.48 -3.01
N SER A 389 -20.93 6.03 -3.64
CA SER A 389 -21.21 4.63 -3.96
C SER A 389 -21.78 4.54 -5.38
N TYR A 390 -20.93 4.21 -6.34
CA TYR A 390 -21.27 4.17 -7.75
C TYR A 390 -20.48 3.08 -8.47
N ALA A 391 -21.02 2.65 -9.61
CA ALA A 391 -20.33 1.81 -10.56
C ALA A 391 -19.32 2.62 -11.38
N ALA A 392 -18.16 2.02 -11.61
CA ALA A 392 -17.12 2.57 -12.46
C ALA A 392 -16.42 1.43 -13.21
N CYS A 393 -15.69 1.77 -14.26
CA CYS A 393 -14.71 0.89 -14.88
C CYS A 393 -13.65 1.72 -15.60
N SER A 394 -12.41 1.26 -15.55
CA SER A 394 -11.28 1.83 -16.29
C SER A 394 -10.54 0.74 -17.05
N VAL A 395 -10.04 1.06 -18.24
CA VAL A 395 -9.23 0.15 -19.05
C VAL A 395 -8.05 0.90 -19.65
N THR A 396 -6.94 0.21 -19.89
CA THR A 396 -5.85 0.72 -20.71
C THR A 396 -5.80 -0.07 -22.01
N ALA A 397 -6.12 0.60 -23.12
CA ALA A 397 -6.17 0.04 -24.46
C ALA A 397 -4.96 0.47 -25.29
N SER A 398 -4.39 -0.46 -26.06
CA SER A 398 -3.25 -0.24 -26.95
C SER A 398 -3.65 -0.48 -28.39
N PHE A 399 -3.32 0.49 -29.25
CA PHE A 399 -3.72 0.56 -30.65
C PHE A 399 -2.50 0.57 -31.57
N GLN A 400 -2.64 -0.01 -32.76
CA GLN A 400 -1.58 -0.02 -33.79
C GLN A 400 -1.57 1.24 -34.67
N MET A 401 -2.30 2.29 -34.27
CA MET A 401 -2.42 3.57 -34.98
C MET A 401 -2.04 4.72 -34.04
N ASN A 402 -1.66 5.87 -34.60
CA ASN A 402 -1.35 7.07 -33.81
C ASN A 402 -2.59 7.57 -33.06
N CYS A 403 -2.36 8.33 -31.99
CA CYS A 403 -3.43 8.78 -31.12
C CYS A 403 -4.41 9.75 -31.78
N SER A 404 -3.95 10.57 -32.74
CA SER A 404 -4.87 11.43 -33.50
C SER A 404 -5.93 10.63 -34.27
N THR A 405 -5.54 9.49 -34.84
CA THR A 405 -6.43 8.58 -35.59
C THR A 405 -7.41 7.89 -34.64
N VAL A 406 -6.90 7.39 -33.51
CA VAL A 406 -7.70 6.74 -32.47
C VAL A 406 -8.74 7.70 -31.88
N LYS A 407 -8.32 8.92 -31.55
CA LYS A 407 -9.21 9.99 -31.06
C LYS A 407 -10.29 10.33 -32.07
N THR A 408 -9.92 10.55 -33.33
CA THR A 408 -10.87 10.92 -34.40
C THR A 408 -11.97 9.88 -34.56
N GLU A 409 -11.62 8.59 -34.52
CA GLU A 409 -12.61 7.51 -34.61
C GLU A 409 -13.51 7.43 -33.37
N ILE A 410 -12.96 7.57 -32.16
CA ILE A 410 -13.74 7.58 -30.90
C ILE A 410 -14.76 8.73 -30.92
N GLU A 411 -14.33 9.93 -31.28
CA GLU A 411 -15.20 11.11 -31.36
C GLU A 411 -16.24 10.99 -32.47
N ALA A 412 -15.88 10.38 -33.61
CA ALA A 412 -16.83 10.10 -34.69
C ALA A 412 -17.91 9.09 -34.26
N ARG A 413 -17.57 8.10 -33.43
CA ARG A 413 -18.54 7.17 -32.83
C ARG A 413 -19.44 7.83 -31.79
N ILE A 414 -18.90 8.74 -30.96
CA ILE A 414 -19.68 9.56 -30.03
C ILE A 414 -20.70 10.41 -30.82
N ALA A 415 -20.25 11.14 -31.84
CA ALA A 415 -21.10 12.01 -32.65
C ALA A 415 -22.22 11.26 -33.39
N ARG A 416 -21.97 9.98 -33.74
CA ARG A 416 -22.98 9.10 -34.37
C ARG A 416 -23.94 8.47 -33.36
N GLY A 417 -23.71 8.63 -32.06
CA GLY A 417 -24.46 7.95 -31.00
C GLY A 417 -24.29 6.43 -31.06
N TYR A 418 -23.08 5.96 -31.38
CA TYR A 418 -22.82 4.54 -31.59
C TYR A 418 -22.92 3.74 -30.27
N ASP A 419 -24.04 3.04 -30.07
CA ASP A 419 -24.26 2.14 -28.96
C ASP A 419 -24.86 0.82 -29.45
N ARG A 420 -24.26 -0.30 -29.05
CA ARG A 420 -24.62 -1.65 -29.53
C ARG A 420 -25.61 -2.36 -28.62
N LYS A 421 -25.96 -1.78 -27.48
CA LYS A 421 -26.92 -2.35 -26.52
C LYS A 421 -28.31 -2.47 -27.13
N SER A 422 -29.11 -3.43 -26.65
CA SER A 422 -30.51 -3.64 -27.10
C SER A 422 -31.39 -2.40 -26.93
N HIS A 423 -31.08 -1.58 -25.92
CA HIS A 423 -31.65 -0.27 -25.66
C HIS A 423 -30.52 0.77 -25.71
N PRO A 424 -30.20 1.31 -26.90
CA PRO A 424 -29.11 2.26 -27.10
C PRO A 424 -29.20 3.46 -26.15
N GLY A 425 -28.09 3.81 -25.52
CA GLY A 425 -27.93 5.06 -24.80
C GLY A 425 -27.58 6.22 -25.73
N HIS A 426 -27.56 7.43 -25.18
CA HIS A 426 -27.16 8.64 -25.90
C HIS A 426 -25.83 9.13 -25.37
N TYR A 427 -24.85 9.30 -26.26
CA TYR A 427 -23.55 9.88 -25.94
C TYR A 427 -23.54 11.37 -26.31
N ASP A 428 -22.93 12.18 -25.45
CA ASP A 428 -22.69 13.60 -25.71
C ASP A 428 -21.19 13.88 -25.54
N LEU A 429 -20.57 14.48 -26.56
CA LEU A 429 -19.18 14.95 -26.49
C LEU A 429 -19.13 16.21 -25.62
N MET A 430 -18.28 16.19 -24.58
CA MET A 430 -18.16 17.30 -23.62
C MET A 430 -16.85 18.06 -23.81
N VAL A 431 -15.74 17.34 -24.00
CA VAL A 431 -14.40 17.90 -24.14
C VAL A 431 -13.67 17.18 -25.27
N SER A 432 -13.03 17.94 -26.16
CA SER A 432 -12.19 17.45 -27.24
C SER A 432 -10.89 18.27 -27.26
N GLU A 433 -9.79 17.67 -26.81
CA GLU A 433 -8.48 18.31 -26.75
C GLU A 433 -7.39 17.35 -27.23
N GLU A 434 -6.20 17.85 -27.53
CA GLU A 434 -5.15 17.07 -28.20
C GLU A 434 -4.85 15.72 -27.51
N GLN A 435 -4.83 15.71 -26.18
CA GLN A 435 -4.46 14.53 -25.38
C GLN A 435 -5.66 13.89 -24.67
N CYS A 436 -6.89 14.34 -24.91
CA CYS A 436 -8.05 13.70 -24.30
C CYS A 436 -9.38 13.91 -25.05
N THR A 437 -10.34 13.08 -24.65
CA THR A 437 -11.75 13.24 -24.97
C THR A 437 -12.56 12.98 -23.71
N LYS A 438 -13.51 13.86 -23.36
CA LYS A 438 -14.52 13.58 -22.33
C LYS A 438 -15.91 13.57 -22.96
N ALA A 439 -16.75 12.66 -22.51
CA ALA A 439 -18.12 12.51 -22.96
C ALA A 439 -19.03 12.12 -21.79
N SER A 440 -20.33 12.30 -21.93
CA SER A 440 -21.32 11.67 -21.08
C SER A 440 -22.09 10.62 -21.84
N ARG A 441 -22.65 9.63 -21.14
CA ARG A 441 -23.64 8.71 -21.70
C ARG A 441 -24.85 8.61 -20.79
N THR A 442 -26.03 8.79 -21.36
CA THR A 442 -27.31 8.54 -20.68
C THR A 442 -27.94 7.24 -21.16
N THR A 443 -28.49 6.45 -20.24
CA THR A 443 -29.16 5.18 -20.58
C THR A 443 -30.42 5.42 -21.41
N GLY A 444 -30.69 4.57 -22.40
CA GLY A 444 -31.90 4.66 -23.23
C GLY A 444 -33.20 4.47 -22.45
N ALA A 445 -34.31 5.05 -22.96
CA ALA A 445 -35.60 5.13 -22.27
C ALA A 445 -36.24 3.78 -21.88
N GLY A 446 -35.79 2.66 -22.47
CA GLY A 446 -36.27 1.31 -22.14
C GLY A 446 -35.33 0.48 -21.25
N ALA A 447 -34.14 0.99 -20.92
CA ALA A 447 -33.15 0.25 -20.13
C ALA A 447 -33.58 0.09 -18.67
N LYS A 448 -33.39 -1.09 -18.09
CA LYS A 448 -33.68 -1.40 -16.68
C LYS A 448 -32.50 -2.15 -16.04
N PRO A 449 -31.99 -1.70 -14.87
CA PRO A 449 -32.37 -0.49 -14.14
C PRO A 449 -31.88 0.80 -14.84
N GLY A 450 -32.55 1.93 -14.58
CA GLY A 450 -32.26 3.24 -15.15
C GLY A 450 -33.32 4.28 -14.75
N PRO A 451 -33.13 5.57 -15.09
CA PRO A 451 -32.05 6.10 -15.92
C PRO A 451 -30.75 6.32 -15.14
N TYR A 452 -29.62 6.13 -15.82
CA TYR A 452 -28.28 6.47 -15.33
C TYR A 452 -27.58 7.43 -16.29
N THR A 453 -26.68 8.24 -15.74
CA THR A 453 -25.77 9.09 -16.48
C THR A 453 -24.36 8.77 -16.02
N ASP A 454 -23.51 8.42 -16.97
CA ASP A 454 -22.11 8.11 -16.72
C ASP A 454 -21.24 9.15 -17.43
N LEU A 455 -20.16 9.60 -16.78
CA LEU A 455 -19.12 10.39 -17.42
C LEU A 455 -18.00 9.49 -17.87
N ILE A 456 -17.52 9.71 -19.09
CA ILE A 456 -16.52 8.92 -19.78
C ILE A 456 -15.34 9.82 -20.12
N GLY A 457 -14.13 9.33 -19.89
CA GLY A 457 -12.93 10.02 -20.34
C GLY A 457 -11.93 9.08 -21.00
N PHE A 458 -11.23 9.62 -21.99
CA PHE A 458 -10.14 9.00 -22.73
C PHE A 458 -8.93 9.92 -22.63
N ASP A 459 -7.81 9.40 -22.17
CA ASP A 459 -6.53 10.09 -22.18
C ASP A 459 -5.59 9.38 -23.16
N TYR A 460 -5.06 10.11 -24.13
CA TYR A 460 -4.27 9.57 -25.23
C TYR A 460 -2.77 9.82 -25.00
N ALA A 461 -1.96 8.78 -25.19
CA ALA A 461 -0.50 8.88 -25.11
C ALA A 461 0.16 8.15 -26.30
N GLU A 462 0.90 8.90 -27.11
CA GLU A 462 1.72 8.34 -28.20
C GLU A 462 2.83 7.45 -27.61
N VAL A 463 3.12 6.34 -28.29
CA VAL A 463 4.16 5.38 -27.89
C VAL A 463 5.24 5.34 -28.96
N SER A 464 6.39 5.96 -28.67
CA SER A 464 7.53 6.00 -29.59
C SER A 464 8.35 4.71 -29.53
N GLY A 465 8.74 4.19 -30.69
CA GLY A 465 9.69 3.06 -30.79
C GLY A 465 9.09 1.66 -30.62
N HIS A 466 7.77 1.52 -30.49
CA HIS A 466 7.11 0.21 -30.44
C HIS A 466 6.54 -0.17 -31.82
N PRO A 467 6.89 -1.33 -32.41
CA PRO A 467 6.55 -1.67 -33.79
C PRO A 467 5.04 -1.96 -34.01
N THR A 468 4.27 -2.15 -32.94
CA THR A 468 2.87 -2.61 -33.01
C THR A 468 1.92 -1.92 -32.02
N GLN A 469 2.38 -0.94 -31.25
CA GLN A 469 1.55 -0.20 -30.28
C GLN A 469 1.93 1.26 -30.40
N MET A 470 1.19 2.01 -31.21
CA MET A 470 1.51 3.40 -31.54
C MET A 470 0.76 4.38 -30.64
N CYS A 471 -0.44 4.02 -30.17
CA CYS A 471 -1.20 4.82 -29.21
C CYS A 471 -1.66 3.98 -28.02
N ARG A 472 -1.49 4.52 -26.82
CA ARG A 472 -2.05 3.98 -25.58
C ARG A 472 -3.15 4.92 -25.10
N VAL A 473 -4.33 4.37 -24.83
CA VAL A 473 -5.49 5.11 -24.33
C VAL A 473 -5.86 4.59 -22.95
N VAL A 474 -5.88 5.47 -21.96
CA VAL A 474 -6.51 5.18 -20.67
C VAL A 474 -7.95 5.66 -20.77
N ALA A 475 -8.90 4.73 -20.70
CA ALA A 475 -10.33 5.03 -20.74
C ALA A 475 -10.94 4.77 -19.36
N CYS A 476 -11.89 5.61 -18.93
CA CYS A 476 -12.64 5.40 -17.71
C CYS A 476 -14.08 5.88 -17.87
N SER A 477 -15.03 5.16 -17.29
CA SER A 477 -16.46 5.52 -17.21
C SER A 477 -16.90 5.42 -15.76
N GLU A 478 -17.54 6.47 -15.24
CA GLU A 478 -18.01 6.56 -13.85
C GLU A 478 -19.45 7.07 -13.78
N SER A 479 -20.28 6.35 -13.03
CA SER A 479 -21.68 6.73 -12.84
C SER A 479 -21.82 7.96 -11.97
N GLN A 480 -22.65 8.91 -12.40
CA GLN A 480 -22.90 10.18 -11.71
C GLN A 480 -24.03 10.09 -10.67
N VAL A 481 -24.61 8.91 -10.52
CA VAL A 481 -25.67 8.62 -9.55
C VAL A 481 -25.38 7.30 -8.83
N SER A 482 -26.04 7.09 -7.70
CA SER A 482 -25.84 5.88 -6.90
C SER A 482 -26.26 4.62 -7.67
N SER A 483 -25.28 3.87 -8.17
CA SER A 483 -25.47 2.60 -8.88
C SER A 483 -24.83 1.47 -8.06
N LYS A 484 -25.66 0.54 -7.56
CA LYS A 484 -25.20 -0.60 -6.75
C LYS A 484 -24.52 -1.70 -7.58
N CYS A 485 -24.95 -1.87 -8.83
CA CYS A 485 -24.48 -2.88 -9.78
C CYS A 485 -24.49 -2.27 -11.20
N ASP A 486 -23.50 -2.62 -12.01
CA ASP A 486 -23.28 -2.02 -13.34
C ASP A 486 -23.64 -2.94 -14.52
N PHE A 487 -23.64 -4.26 -14.32
CA PHE A 487 -23.81 -5.27 -15.37
C PHE A 487 -22.91 -5.01 -16.60
N SER A 488 -21.67 -4.59 -16.36
CA SER A 488 -20.66 -4.23 -17.37
C SER A 488 -21.00 -2.98 -18.20
N THR A 489 -21.95 -2.14 -17.77
CA THR A 489 -22.36 -0.94 -18.51
C THR A 489 -21.22 0.07 -18.65
N ASN A 490 -20.49 0.41 -17.59
CA ASN A 490 -19.36 1.32 -17.65
C ASN A 490 -18.21 0.79 -18.55
N PHE A 491 -17.96 -0.53 -18.55
CA PHE A 491 -17.03 -1.12 -19.53
C PHE A 491 -17.54 -0.93 -20.97
N CYS A 492 -18.80 -1.27 -21.24
CA CYS A 492 -19.38 -1.21 -22.57
C CYS A 492 -19.55 0.22 -23.11
N ASN A 493 -19.77 1.20 -22.21
CA ASN A 493 -19.80 2.63 -22.55
C ASN A 493 -18.50 3.06 -23.25
N MET A 494 -17.36 2.48 -22.83
CA MET A 494 -16.06 2.74 -23.43
C MET A 494 -15.81 1.81 -24.61
N TYR A 495 -16.03 0.50 -24.44
CA TYR A 495 -15.70 -0.52 -25.45
C TYR A 495 -16.40 -0.28 -26.78
N ASN A 496 -17.67 0.12 -26.76
CA ASN A 496 -18.43 0.43 -27.98
C ASN A 496 -17.76 1.53 -28.83
N LEU A 497 -17.01 2.43 -28.21
CA LEU A 497 -16.34 3.54 -28.88
C LEU A 497 -14.97 3.18 -29.49
N PHE A 498 -14.41 2.00 -29.20
CA PHE A 498 -13.12 1.58 -29.79
C PHE A 498 -13.03 0.11 -30.23
N CYS A 499 -14.12 -0.64 -30.11
CA CYS A 499 -14.16 -2.05 -30.50
C CYS A 499 -13.91 -2.29 -32.00
N PRO A 500 -13.29 -3.44 -32.35
CA PRO A 500 -12.98 -3.80 -33.73
C PRO A 500 -14.19 -4.25 -34.55
N ALA A 501 -14.04 -4.20 -35.88
CA ALA A 501 -15.02 -4.80 -36.79
C ALA A 501 -15.18 -6.31 -36.60
N SER A 502 -14.11 -7.02 -36.17
CA SER A 502 -14.16 -8.47 -35.84
C SER A 502 -15.16 -8.80 -34.74
N ASP A 503 -15.45 -7.85 -33.86
CA ASP A 503 -16.37 -8.03 -32.74
C ASP A 503 -17.78 -7.58 -33.09
N GLY A 504 -18.04 -7.31 -34.38
CA GLY A 504 -19.31 -6.82 -34.89
C GLY A 504 -19.49 -5.31 -34.76
N CYS A 505 -18.40 -4.54 -34.55
CA CYS A 505 -18.48 -3.08 -34.58
C CYS A 505 -18.45 -2.52 -36.01
N THR A 506 -18.99 -1.33 -36.20
CA THR A 506 -18.96 -0.64 -37.49
C THR A 506 -18.08 0.59 -37.36
N PRO A 507 -16.82 0.53 -37.81
CA PRO A 507 -15.94 1.70 -37.83
C PRO A 507 -16.57 2.85 -38.60
N VAL A 508 -16.40 4.07 -38.11
CA VAL A 508 -16.95 5.28 -38.75
C VAL A 508 -15.97 5.84 -39.78
N THR A 509 -14.70 5.90 -39.41
CA THR A 509 -13.58 6.38 -40.23
C THR A 509 -12.61 5.26 -40.56
N VAL A 510 -12.13 4.53 -39.55
CA VAL A 510 -11.15 3.45 -39.70
C VAL A 510 -11.29 2.44 -38.55
N ASP A 511 -10.99 1.17 -38.82
CA ASP A 511 -11.01 0.12 -37.80
C ASP A 511 -9.81 0.24 -36.86
N ILE A 512 -9.91 1.13 -35.87
CA ILE A 512 -8.88 1.32 -34.84
C ILE A 512 -8.73 0.08 -33.95
N GLY A 513 -9.80 -0.72 -33.81
CA GLY A 513 -9.81 -1.88 -32.93
C GLY A 513 -9.03 -3.08 -33.48
N LYS A 514 -8.54 -3.03 -34.73
CA LYS A 514 -7.80 -4.14 -35.32
C LYS A 514 -6.54 -4.45 -34.49
N ASN A 515 -6.43 -5.69 -34.01
CA ASN A 515 -5.39 -6.14 -33.07
C ASN A 515 -5.37 -5.34 -31.75
N LEU A 516 -6.52 -4.81 -31.34
CA LEU A 516 -6.70 -4.15 -30.05
C LEU A 516 -6.31 -5.11 -28.93
N THR A 517 -5.49 -4.60 -28.03
CA THR A 517 -5.20 -5.26 -26.75
C THR A 517 -5.57 -4.29 -25.65
N TRP A 518 -6.19 -4.79 -24.59
CA TRP A 518 -6.46 -3.98 -23.42
C TRP A 518 -6.17 -4.76 -22.14
N THR A 519 -6.01 -4.01 -21.06
CA THR A 519 -5.91 -4.55 -19.71
C THR A 519 -6.92 -3.83 -18.83
N ASP A 520 -7.56 -4.60 -17.95
CA ASP A 520 -8.52 -4.05 -17.00
C ASP A 520 -7.81 -3.17 -15.97
N GLY A 521 -8.41 -2.03 -15.67
CA GLY A 521 -7.95 -1.08 -14.67
C GLY A 521 -8.48 -1.42 -13.28
N ALA A 522 -8.07 -0.62 -12.29
CA ALA A 522 -8.33 -0.90 -10.88
C ALA A 522 -9.82 -0.76 -10.47
N SER A 523 -10.69 -0.23 -11.33
CA SER A 523 -12.06 0.19 -10.96
C SER A 523 -13.19 -0.60 -11.60
N CYS A 524 -12.92 -1.60 -12.45
CA CYS A 524 -13.99 -2.39 -13.07
C CYS A 524 -14.61 -3.37 -12.05
N ASN A 525 -15.54 -2.87 -11.23
CA ASN A 525 -16.24 -3.66 -10.21
C ASN A 525 -17.30 -4.56 -10.87
N HIS A 526 -16.88 -5.68 -11.46
CA HIS A 526 -17.80 -6.70 -11.91
C HIS A 526 -18.11 -7.62 -10.74
N GLY A 527 -19.08 -7.20 -9.91
CA GLY A 527 -19.57 -8.05 -8.84
C GLY A 527 -20.07 -9.38 -9.40
N PHE A 528 -19.39 -10.48 -9.08
CA PHE A 528 -19.88 -11.85 -9.33
C PHE A 528 -21.28 -12.07 -8.72
N GLN A 529 -21.66 -11.23 -7.74
CA GLN A 529 -22.99 -11.14 -7.12
C GLN A 529 -24.06 -10.43 -7.98
N CYS A 530 -23.66 -9.65 -9.00
CA CYS A 530 -24.54 -8.87 -9.86
C CYS A 530 -24.71 -9.47 -11.27
N GLY A 531 -24.06 -10.59 -11.62
CA GLY A 531 -24.28 -11.29 -12.90
C GLY A 531 -23.59 -10.70 -14.14
N GLY A 532 -22.77 -9.66 -14.01
CA GLY A 532 -21.84 -9.22 -15.07
C GLY A 532 -20.62 -10.15 -15.16
N GLN A 533 -20.03 -10.30 -16.35
CA GLN A 533 -18.79 -11.07 -16.55
C GLN A 533 -17.71 -10.14 -17.07
N GLU A 534 -16.55 -10.14 -16.39
CA GLU A 534 -15.39 -9.32 -16.76
C GLU A 534 -14.95 -9.64 -18.18
N ALA A 535 -14.67 -8.59 -18.97
CA ALA A 535 -14.18 -8.69 -20.34
C ALA A 535 -15.07 -9.52 -21.31
N ASP A 536 -16.31 -9.86 -20.92
CA ASP A 536 -17.28 -10.51 -21.80
C ASP A 536 -17.92 -9.46 -22.72
N ILE A 537 -17.29 -9.24 -23.87
CA ILE A 537 -17.75 -8.31 -24.91
C ILE A 537 -19.18 -8.63 -25.40
N THR A 538 -19.69 -9.86 -25.17
CA THR A 538 -21.08 -10.22 -25.52
C THR A 538 -22.11 -9.50 -24.66
N GLN A 539 -21.69 -8.86 -23.56
CA GLN A 539 -22.57 -8.03 -22.72
C GLN A 539 -22.78 -6.64 -23.30
N CYS A 540 -21.90 -6.18 -24.20
CA CYS A 540 -22.02 -4.86 -24.81
C CYS A 540 -23.07 -4.78 -25.93
N THR A 541 -23.71 -5.92 -26.24
CA THR A 541 -24.84 -6.02 -27.16
C THR A 541 -26.18 -6.29 -26.47
N ARG A 542 -26.17 -6.62 -25.16
CA ARG A 542 -27.37 -6.78 -24.33
C ARG A 542 -27.79 -5.40 -23.81
#